data_AF-A0A0M0HZX3-F1
#
_entry.id   AF-A0A0M0HZX3-F1
#
_cell.length_a   1.000
_cell.length_b   1.000
_cell.length_c   1.000
_cell.angle_alpha   90.00
_cell.angle_beta   90.00
_cell.angle_gamma   90.00
#
_symmetry.space_group_name_H-M   'P 1'
#
loop_
_entity.id
_entity.type
_entity.pdbx_description
1 polymer ?
#
loop_
_entity_poly.entity_id
_entity_poly.type
_entity_poly.pdbx_seq_one_letter_code
_entity_poly.pdbx_strand_id
1 'polypeptide(L)'
;MFKWLKSGSPWIWLTGGAVSISLLSVLGLLLLIGWKGLSYFWPAPLYQWETEQGKVLVGQLYAEEYVQISHLEEMDVELPKEIQEKGLVKRLSIKVANRDIYPADFVSILEIDVLKRTKPQGWAVVERTRGGDFYGVPQGYYLEDGSVVKNYQQQMQLGLEFADSVRSDIDKLVSKQIRVLSAQAEKLRLEQRKRELNGTLDQAFMTRFDSQSAIISEQLTEMESRLDDLRRQLEQQGLLIQDMYGDVHKIPLNYALDIWYPNQMSLGEKLIHWGKQGWKFLSQDPRESNSEGGVFPAMFGTVLMVLIMSIIVMPLGVIAAIYLHEYAKNNAFTRIIRVAVINLAGVPSIVYGVFGLGFFVYTLGGSIDALFYEERLPAPTFGTPGLLWSALTLAVLTLPVVIVATEEGLTRIPSSVRHGSLALGATQFETMWRIVLPMASPAIITGLILAVARAAGEVAPLMLVGVVKLASSLPVDSQFPFLHLERKFMHLGFHVYDVGFQTTNIESARPLVYATSFLLVTVIIGLNLTAISIRNNLREKYRTLGQD
;
A
#
# COMPACT_ATOMS: atom_id res chain seq x y z
N MET A 1 -47.67 -24.63 14.28
CA MET A 1 -46.38 -24.00 14.66
C MET A 1 -45.34 -25.03 15.14
N PHE A 2 -45.61 -25.87 16.16
CA PHE A 2 -44.64 -26.86 16.67
C PHE A 2 -44.17 -27.93 15.66
N LYS A 3 -45.01 -28.36 14.69
CA LYS A 3 -44.59 -29.30 13.63
C LYS A 3 -43.56 -28.70 12.66
N TRP A 4 -43.69 -27.39 12.37
CA TRP A 4 -42.75 -26.67 11.50
C TRP A 4 -41.41 -26.43 12.21
N LEU A 5 -41.42 -26.13 13.51
CA LEU A 5 -40.20 -26.07 14.33
C LEU A 5 -39.45 -27.40 14.41
N LYS A 6 -40.18 -28.52 14.43
CA LYS A 6 -39.59 -29.87 14.45
C LYS A 6 -39.14 -30.38 13.07
N SER A 7 -39.55 -29.75 11.96
CA SER A 7 -39.20 -30.23 10.61
C SER A 7 -37.81 -29.83 10.13
N GLY A 8 -37.06 -29.06 10.92
CA GLY A 8 -35.72 -28.56 10.53
C GLY A 8 -35.75 -27.41 9.52
N SER A 9 -36.86 -27.24 8.79
CA SER A 9 -37.08 -26.19 7.78
C SER A 9 -36.80 -24.76 8.26
N PRO A 10 -37.17 -24.35 9.49
CA PRO A 10 -36.87 -23.00 9.99
C PRO A 10 -35.37 -22.72 10.07
N TRP A 11 -34.57 -23.72 10.44
CA TRP A 11 -33.12 -23.59 10.55
C TRP A 11 -32.46 -23.42 9.18
N ILE A 12 -33.00 -24.06 8.14
CA ILE A 12 -32.55 -23.88 6.75
C ILE A 12 -32.82 -22.44 6.27
N TRP A 13 -34.03 -21.93 6.53
CA TRP A 13 -34.37 -20.54 6.18
C TRP A 13 -33.56 -19.53 7.00
N LEU A 14 -33.32 -19.79 8.28
CA LEU A 14 -32.52 -18.92 9.13
C LEU A 14 -31.05 -18.90 8.69
N THR A 15 -30.46 -20.06 8.37
CA THR A 15 -29.07 -20.12 7.86
C THR A 15 -28.95 -19.47 6.48
N GLY A 16 -29.86 -19.76 5.55
CA GLY A 16 -29.90 -19.10 4.24
C GLY A 16 -30.10 -17.58 4.35
N GLY A 17 -30.99 -17.13 5.25
CA GLY A 17 -31.21 -15.73 5.56
C GLY A 17 -29.97 -15.06 6.17
N ALA A 18 -29.32 -15.71 7.13
CA ALA A 18 -28.10 -15.21 7.77
C ALA A 18 -26.93 -15.07 6.78
N VAL A 19 -26.74 -16.05 5.89
CA VAL A 19 -25.73 -15.98 4.81
C VAL A 19 -26.06 -14.84 3.85
N SER A 20 -27.32 -14.70 3.46
CA SER A 20 -27.77 -13.62 2.56
C SER A 20 -27.54 -12.23 3.16
N ILE A 21 -27.90 -12.05 4.44
CA ILE A 21 -27.64 -10.80 5.18
C ILE A 21 -26.14 -10.54 5.25
N SER A 22 -25.33 -11.55 5.58
CA SER A 22 -23.87 -11.40 5.67
C SER A 22 -23.27 -10.98 4.32
N LEU A 23 -23.70 -11.59 3.22
CA LEU A 23 -23.24 -11.22 1.87
C LEU A 23 -23.67 -9.81 1.49
N LEU A 24 -24.92 -9.42 1.79
CA LEU A 24 -25.40 -8.05 1.56
C LEU A 24 -24.66 -7.03 2.42
N SER A 25 -24.34 -7.36 3.67
CA SER A 25 -23.54 -6.51 4.56
C SER A 25 -22.12 -6.33 4.05
N VAL A 26 -21.46 -7.41 3.61
CA VAL A 26 -20.12 -7.34 3.01
C VAL A 26 -20.14 -6.53 1.72
N LEU A 27 -21.09 -6.79 0.82
CA LEU A 27 -21.25 -6.02 -0.42
C LEU A 27 -21.54 -4.54 -0.12
N GLY A 28 -22.43 -4.26 0.81
CA GLY A 28 -22.77 -2.90 1.24
C GLY A 28 -21.57 -2.17 1.82
N LEU A 29 -20.75 -2.84 2.63
CA LEU A 29 -19.51 -2.30 3.16
C LEU A 29 -18.50 -2.02 2.04
N LEU A 30 -18.31 -2.95 1.09
CA LEU A 30 -17.42 -2.76 -0.05
C LEU A 30 -17.86 -1.60 -0.95
N LEU A 31 -19.16 -1.47 -1.20
CA LEU A 31 -19.72 -0.35 -1.95
C LEU A 31 -19.55 0.97 -1.20
N LEU A 32 -19.71 0.98 0.12
CA LEU A 32 -19.48 2.17 0.94
C LEU A 32 -18.01 2.60 0.91
N ILE A 33 -17.08 1.66 1.11
CA ILE A 33 -15.65 1.90 1.05
C ILE A 33 -15.26 2.39 -0.34
N GLY A 34 -15.77 1.74 -1.40
CA GLY A 34 -15.56 2.16 -2.78
C GLY A 34 -16.10 3.55 -3.08
N TRP A 35 -17.34 3.86 -2.66
CA TRP A 35 -17.94 5.18 -2.85
C TRP A 35 -17.13 6.28 -2.16
N LYS A 36 -16.81 6.09 -0.88
CA LYS A 36 -16.02 7.07 -0.11
C LYS A 36 -14.59 7.19 -0.66
N GLY A 37 -13.95 6.08 -1.01
CA GLY A 37 -12.61 6.06 -1.57
C GLY A 37 -12.50 6.69 -2.96
N LEU A 38 -13.37 6.30 -3.89
CA LEU A 38 -13.34 6.82 -5.26
C LEU A 38 -13.77 8.29 -5.34
N SER A 39 -14.56 8.77 -4.38
CA SER A 39 -14.92 10.19 -4.29
C SER A 39 -13.74 11.10 -4.00
N TYR A 40 -12.64 10.57 -3.43
CA TYR A 40 -11.42 11.32 -3.16
C TYR A 40 -10.79 11.93 -4.42
N PHE A 41 -10.83 11.22 -5.55
CA PHE A 41 -10.25 11.67 -6.81
C PHE A 41 -11.14 12.66 -7.58
N TRP A 42 -12.36 12.91 -7.09
CA TRP A 42 -13.31 13.77 -7.78
C TRP A 42 -12.94 15.24 -7.57
N PRO A 43 -12.86 16.06 -8.64
CA PRO A 43 -12.59 17.49 -8.53
C PRO A 43 -13.80 18.23 -7.94
N ALA A 44 -13.87 18.26 -6.61
CA ALA A 44 -14.94 18.89 -5.86
C ALA A 44 -14.97 20.41 -6.09
N PRO A 45 -16.16 21.01 -6.24
CA PRO A 45 -16.29 22.44 -6.47
C PRO A 45 -15.79 23.24 -5.25
N LEU A 46 -15.18 24.39 -5.53
CA LEU A 46 -14.85 25.38 -4.50
C LEU A 46 -16.06 26.28 -4.26
N TYR A 47 -16.35 26.53 -2.99
CA TYR A 47 -17.40 27.43 -2.56
C TYR A 47 -16.80 28.61 -1.80
N GLN A 48 -17.45 29.76 -1.92
CA GLN A 48 -17.18 30.95 -1.14
C GLN A 48 -18.37 31.18 -0.20
N TRP A 49 -18.06 31.26 1.09
CA TRP A 49 -19.00 31.59 2.16
C TRP A 49 -18.70 32.99 2.68
N GLU A 50 -19.74 33.81 2.76
CA GLU A 50 -19.72 35.11 3.43
C GLU A 50 -20.44 34.96 4.78
N THR A 51 -19.75 35.27 5.88
CA THR A 51 -20.34 35.22 7.22
C THR A 51 -20.94 36.56 7.64
N GLU A 52 -21.84 36.56 8.63
CA GLU A 52 -22.42 37.80 9.18
C GLU A 52 -21.37 38.81 9.67
N GLN A 53 -20.21 38.32 10.10
CA GLN A 53 -19.07 39.12 10.54
C GLN A 53 -18.23 39.69 9.39
N GLY A 54 -18.66 39.53 8.13
CA GLY A 54 -17.95 39.99 6.94
C GLY A 54 -16.71 39.16 6.58
N LYS A 55 -16.51 37.99 7.19
CA LYS A 55 -15.40 37.10 6.83
C LYS A 55 -15.75 36.31 5.57
N VAL A 56 -14.83 36.28 4.63
CA VAL A 56 -14.92 35.47 3.41
C VAL A 56 -14.10 34.20 3.61
N LEU A 57 -14.73 33.05 3.46
CA LEU A 57 -14.07 31.75 3.50
C LEU A 57 -14.22 31.06 2.16
N VAL A 58 -13.12 30.55 1.61
CA VAL A 58 -13.14 29.79 0.35
C VAL A 58 -12.57 28.39 0.58
N GLY A 59 -13.28 27.37 0.10
CA GLY A 59 -12.86 26.01 0.32
C GLY A 59 -13.79 24.97 -0.29
N GLN A 60 -13.51 23.71 0.00
CA GLN A 60 -14.36 22.58 -0.39
C GLN A 60 -15.24 22.17 0.79
N LEU A 61 -16.51 21.88 0.51
CA LEU A 61 -17.40 21.30 1.51
C LEU A 61 -16.97 19.86 1.79
N TYR A 62 -16.50 19.58 2.99
CA TYR A 62 -16.02 18.26 3.40
C TYR A 62 -17.13 17.41 4.02
N ALA A 63 -17.86 17.96 4.99
CA ALA A 63 -18.96 17.27 5.67
C ALA A 63 -20.04 18.25 6.15
N GLU A 64 -21.25 17.71 6.26
CA GLU A 64 -22.41 18.39 6.85
C GLU A 64 -22.93 17.51 8.00
N GLU A 65 -22.93 18.04 9.22
CA GLU A 65 -23.31 17.30 10.43
C GLU A 65 -24.36 18.07 11.22
N TYR A 66 -25.35 17.38 11.78
CA TYR A 66 -26.31 17.98 12.70
C TYR A 66 -25.79 17.89 14.13
N VAL A 67 -25.65 19.04 14.80
CA VAL A 67 -25.17 19.16 16.17
C VAL A 67 -26.32 19.58 17.07
N GLN A 68 -26.41 18.99 18.27
CA GLN A 68 -27.41 19.37 19.27
C GLN A 68 -27.08 20.73 19.87
N ILE A 69 -28.12 21.55 20.05
CA ILE A 69 -28.00 22.93 20.56
C ILE A 69 -27.47 22.98 21.99
N SER A 70 -27.71 21.94 22.80
CA SER A 70 -27.17 21.82 24.16
C SER A 70 -25.63 21.90 24.22
N HIS A 71 -24.92 21.53 23.14
CA HIS A 71 -23.46 21.68 23.06
C HIS A 71 -23.01 23.10 22.66
N LEU A 72 -23.95 23.98 22.31
CA LEU A 72 -23.70 25.35 21.82
C LEU A 72 -24.15 26.41 22.82
N GLU A 73 -24.93 26.04 23.84
CA GLU A 73 -25.35 26.93 24.94
C GLU A 73 -24.16 27.52 25.72
N GLU A 74 -22.98 26.87 25.68
CA GLU A 74 -21.73 27.38 26.26
C GLU A 74 -21.05 28.48 25.41
N MET A 75 -21.47 28.68 24.16
CA MET A 75 -20.82 29.58 23.20
C MET A 75 -21.50 30.94 23.02
N ASP A 76 -22.57 31.24 23.78
CA ASP A 76 -23.29 32.53 23.78
C ASP A 76 -23.75 33.00 22.38
N VAL A 77 -24.17 32.05 21.53
CA VAL A 77 -24.63 32.32 20.16
C VAL A 77 -26.15 32.54 20.14
N GLU A 78 -26.62 33.68 19.63
CA GLU A 78 -28.06 33.94 19.46
C GLU A 78 -28.64 33.05 18.34
N LEU A 79 -29.36 32.00 18.74
CA LEU A 79 -29.97 31.05 17.81
C LEU A 79 -31.39 31.50 17.38
N PRO A 80 -31.76 31.45 16.09
CA PRO A 80 -33.13 31.69 15.65
C PRO A 80 -34.14 30.77 16.32
N LYS A 81 -35.35 31.28 16.63
CA LYS A 81 -36.40 30.54 17.37
C LYS A 81 -36.78 29.18 16.74
N GLU A 82 -36.78 29.10 15.40
CA GLU A 82 -37.08 27.86 14.65
C GLU A 82 -36.06 26.73 14.90
N ILE A 83 -34.81 27.09 15.21
CA ILE A 83 -33.72 26.14 15.46
C ILE A 83 -33.77 25.69 16.91
N GLN A 84 -34.06 26.61 17.85
CA GLN A 84 -34.31 26.29 19.26
C GLN A 84 -35.44 25.26 19.42
N GLU A 85 -36.50 25.32 18.61
CA GLU A 85 -37.60 24.35 18.63
C GLU A 85 -37.22 22.96 18.10
N LYS A 86 -36.29 22.87 17.14
CA LYS A 86 -35.83 21.60 16.56
C LYS A 86 -34.70 20.93 17.33
N GLY A 87 -33.98 21.67 18.19
CA GLY A 87 -32.89 21.15 19.01
C GLY A 87 -31.60 20.79 18.26
N LEU A 88 -31.55 21.03 16.94
CA LEU A 88 -30.43 20.65 16.07
C LEU A 88 -30.07 21.80 15.13
N VAL A 89 -28.77 22.07 14.98
CA VAL A 89 -28.22 23.01 13.99
C VAL A 89 -27.24 22.29 13.08
N LYS A 90 -27.20 22.69 11.81
CA LYS A 90 -26.30 22.12 10.82
C LYS A 90 -24.93 22.79 10.91
N ARG A 91 -23.88 22.00 11.10
CA ARG A 91 -22.47 22.39 11.06
C ARG A 91 -21.86 22.00 9.72
N LEU A 92 -21.24 22.96 9.06
CA LEU A 92 -20.50 22.77 7.83
C LEU A 92 -19.01 22.65 8.17
N SER A 93 -18.39 21.53 7.82
CA SER A 93 -16.94 21.36 7.85
C SER A 93 -16.37 21.66 6.46
N ILE A 94 -15.51 22.66 6.39
CA ILE A 94 -14.96 23.21 5.15
C ILE A 94 -13.46 22.98 5.13
N LYS A 95 -12.94 22.30 4.10
CA LYS A 95 -11.50 22.22 3.83
C LYS A 95 -11.07 23.53 3.18
N VAL A 96 -10.26 24.32 3.87
CA VAL A 96 -9.73 25.61 3.39
C VAL A 96 -8.35 25.48 2.71
N ALA A 97 -7.68 24.32 2.90
CA ALA A 97 -6.36 24.02 2.35
C ALA A 97 -5.27 25.00 2.83
N ASN A 98 -4.18 25.17 2.06
CA ASN A 98 -3.08 26.11 2.35
C ASN A 98 -2.48 25.93 3.76
N ARG A 99 -2.12 24.68 4.11
CA ARG A 99 -1.67 24.27 5.45
C ARG A 99 -0.40 24.99 5.95
N ASP A 100 0.33 25.60 5.03
CA ASP A 100 1.53 26.39 5.27
C ASP A 100 1.23 27.86 5.64
N ILE A 101 0.01 28.33 5.37
CA ILE A 101 -0.41 29.73 5.60
C ILE A 101 -1.42 29.79 6.75
N TYR A 102 -2.39 28.87 6.76
CA TYR A 102 -3.46 28.89 7.75
C TYR A 102 -3.18 27.96 8.93
N PRO A 103 -3.64 28.31 10.15
CA PRO A 103 -3.45 27.48 11.33
C PRO A 103 -4.25 26.19 11.31
N ALA A 104 -5.30 26.11 10.48
CA ALA A 104 -6.18 24.96 10.36
C ALA A 104 -6.48 24.66 8.89
N ASP A 105 -6.41 23.38 8.51
CA ASP A 105 -6.77 22.88 7.17
C ASP A 105 -8.30 22.77 6.99
N PHE A 106 -9.01 22.65 8.11
CA PHE A 106 -10.47 22.57 8.18
C PHE A 106 -11.03 23.64 9.12
N VAL A 107 -12.10 24.29 8.69
CA VAL A 107 -12.85 25.28 9.47
C VAL A 107 -14.29 24.80 9.58
N SER A 108 -14.82 24.83 10.81
CA SER A 108 -16.22 24.54 11.06
C SER A 108 -17.00 25.83 11.25
N ILE A 109 -18.09 25.99 10.50
CA ILE A 109 -19.04 27.10 10.68
C ILE A 109 -20.46 26.54 10.80
N LEU A 110 -21.34 27.24 11.52
CA LEU A 110 -22.74 26.88 11.56
C LEU A 110 -23.44 27.44 10.32
N GLU A 111 -24.41 26.70 9.79
CA GLU A 111 -25.17 27.13 8.60
C GLU A 111 -25.93 28.45 8.85
N ILE A 112 -26.28 28.73 10.11
CA ILE A 112 -26.93 29.99 10.52
C ILE A 112 -26.05 31.22 10.33
N ASP A 113 -24.72 31.08 10.43
CA ASP A 113 -23.78 32.19 10.32
C ASP A 113 -23.46 32.52 8.86
N VAL A 114 -24.01 31.74 7.92
CA VAL A 114 -23.77 31.86 6.48
C VAL A 114 -24.80 32.79 5.86
N LEU A 115 -24.39 34.00 5.49
CA LEU A 115 -25.21 34.92 4.73
C LEU A 115 -25.41 34.45 3.28
N LYS A 116 -24.32 34.00 2.66
CA LYS A 116 -24.30 33.68 1.23
C LYS A 116 -23.28 32.60 0.92
N ARG A 117 -23.70 31.64 0.07
CA ARG A 117 -22.84 30.59 -0.50
C ARG A 117 -22.82 30.72 -2.02
N THR A 118 -21.65 30.92 -2.61
CA THR A 118 -21.48 31.01 -4.07
C THR A 118 -20.40 30.06 -4.58
N LYS A 119 -20.36 29.81 -5.89
CA LYS A 119 -19.27 29.08 -6.57
C LYS A 119 -18.44 30.10 -7.34
N PRO A 120 -17.32 30.60 -6.78
CA PRO A 120 -16.55 31.65 -7.44
C PRO A 120 -15.88 31.11 -8.71
N GLN A 121 -15.84 31.92 -9.76
CA GLN A 121 -15.09 31.63 -10.98
C GLN A 121 -13.63 32.11 -10.82
N GLY A 122 -12.69 31.46 -11.52
CA GLY A 122 -11.27 31.84 -11.51
C GLY A 122 -10.44 31.21 -10.38
N TRP A 123 -11.09 30.58 -9.41
CA TRP A 123 -10.41 29.83 -8.35
C TRP A 123 -9.86 28.51 -8.88
N ALA A 124 -8.58 28.30 -8.61
CA ALA A 124 -7.83 27.10 -8.95
C ALA A 124 -7.51 26.29 -7.70
N VAL A 125 -7.32 24.99 -7.90
CA VAL A 125 -6.64 24.10 -6.97
C VAL A 125 -5.29 23.78 -7.57
N VAL A 126 -4.22 24.03 -6.82
CA VAL A 126 -2.85 23.61 -7.18
C VAL A 126 -2.46 22.43 -6.31
N GLU A 127 -2.26 21.28 -6.93
CA GLU A 127 -1.66 20.11 -6.27
C GLU A 127 -0.18 20.42 -6.04
N ARG A 128 0.30 20.21 -4.81
CA ARG A 128 1.70 20.51 -4.44
C ARG A 128 2.43 19.27 -3.95
N THR A 129 3.76 19.30 -4.03
CA THR A 129 4.60 18.24 -3.44
C THR A 129 4.60 18.25 -1.92
N ARG A 130 4.32 19.43 -1.31
CA ARG A 130 4.30 19.65 0.13
C ARG A 130 3.24 20.66 0.55
N GLY A 131 2.78 20.56 1.80
CA GLY A 131 1.78 21.48 2.37
C GLY A 131 0.36 21.28 1.85
N GLY A 132 0.09 20.17 1.16
CA GLY A 132 -1.20 19.86 0.54
C GLY A 132 -1.63 20.80 -0.56
N ASP A 133 -2.89 20.65 -0.97
CA ASP A 133 -3.48 21.49 -2.01
C ASP A 133 -3.36 22.98 -1.66
N PHE A 134 -3.22 23.81 -2.69
CA PHE A 134 -3.37 25.25 -2.56
C PHE A 134 -4.65 25.71 -3.25
N TYR A 135 -5.52 26.42 -2.55
CA TYR A 135 -6.70 27.07 -3.12
C TYR A 135 -6.43 28.57 -3.26
N GLY A 136 -6.56 29.07 -4.49
CA GLY A 136 -6.32 30.48 -4.79
C GLY A 136 -6.68 30.88 -6.21
N VAL A 137 -6.55 32.17 -6.50
CA VAL A 137 -6.76 32.74 -7.84
C VAL A 137 -5.40 33.02 -8.47
N PRO A 138 -5.02 32.35 -9.56
CA PRO A 138 -3.77 32.65 -10.25
C PRO A 138 -3.77 34.06 -10.84
N GLN A 139 -2.74 34.84 -10.51
CA GLN A 139 -2.56 36.24 -10.91
C GLN A 139 -1.47 36.42 -11.98
N GLY A 140 -0.54 35.48 -12.09
CA GLY A 140 0.56 35.56 -13.04
C GLY A 140 1.51 34.37 -12.98
N TYR A 141 2.45 34.36 -13.91
CA TYR A 141 3.57 33.42 -13.94
C TYR A 141 4.87 34.20 -13.87
N TYR A 142 5.76 33.87 -12.94
CA TYR A 142 7.08 34.51 -12.84
C TYR A 142 8.13 33.63 -13.52
N LEU A 143 9.01 34.28 -14.29
CA LEU A 143 10.10 33.67 -15.03
C LEU A 143 11.43 33.80 -14.25
N GLU A 144 12.46 33.10 -14.74
CA GLU A 144 13.80 33.10 -14.16
C GLU A 144 14.42 34.50 -14.08
N ASP A 145 14.11 35.38 -15.05
CA ASP A 145 14.55 36.78 -15.07
C ASP A 145 13.77 37.69 -14.09
N GLY A 146 12.82 37.14 -13.34
CA GLY A 146 11.95 37.85 -12.42
C GLY A 146 10.79 38.58 -13.07
N SER A 147 10.66 38.53 -14.40
CA SER A 147 9.52 39.11 -15.11
C SER A 147 8.24 38.33 -14.83
N VAL A 148 7.10 39.03 -14.85
CA VAL A 148 5.79 38.44 -14.56
C VAL A 148 4.91 38.50 -15.81
N VAL A 149 4.56 37.33 -16.32
CA VAL A 149 3.63 37.17 -17.44
C VAL A 149 2.20 37.19 -16.90
N LYS A 150 1.42 38.20 -17.28
CA LYS A 150 0.00 38.31 -16.90
C LYS A 150 -0.93 37.39 -17.70
N ASN A 151 -0.59 37.08 -18.95
CA ASN A 151 -1.28 36.03 -19.72
C ASN A 151 -0.65 34.67 -19.40
N TYR A 152 -0.87 34.21 -18.17
CA TYR A 152 -0.12 33.11 -17.58
C TYR A 152 -0.57 31.73 -18.07
N GLN A 153 -1.77 31.55 -18.63
CA GLN A 153 -2.33 30.21 -18.88
C GLN A 153 -1.44 29.33 -19.77
N GLN A 154 -1.01 29.88 -20.91
CA GLN A 154 -0.11 29.17 -21.82
C GLN A 154 1.26 28.92 -21.19
N GLN A 155 1.82 29.94 -20.52
CA GLN A 155 3.12 29.83 -19.87
C GLN A 155 3.12 28.83 -18.70
N MET A 156 2.03 28.78 -17.95
CA MET A 156 1.80 27.85 -16.86
C MET A 156 1.76 26.41 -17.35
N GLN A 157 1.04 26.14 -18.45
CA GLN A 157 0.99 24.80 -19.02
C GLN A 157 2.39 24.36 -19.50
N LEU A 158 3.08 25.22 -20.25
CA LEU A 158 4.47 24.96 -20.67
C LEU A 158 5.41 24.76 -19.48
N GLY A 159 5.23 25.54 -18.41
CA GLY A 159 6.00 25.42 -17.17
C GLY A 159 5.77 24.09 -16.46
N LEU A 160 4.53 23.60 -16.37
CA LEU A 160 4.24 22.29 -15.77
C LEU A 160 4.79 21.14 -16.62
N GLU A 161 4.69 21.22 -17.95
CA GLU A 161 5.29 20.23 -18.86
C GLU A 161 6.83 20.22 -18.75
N PHE A 162 7.44 21.40 -18.64
CA PHE A 162 8.87 21.54 -18.34
C PHE A 162 9.22 20.93 -16.98
N ALA A 163 8.42 21.20 -15.94
CA ALA A 163 8.65 20.68 -14.61
C ALA A 163 8.63 19.14 -14.59
N ASP A 164 7.68 18.54 -15.30
CA ASP A 164 7.56 17.08 -15.41
C ASP A 164 8.75 16.47 -16.17
N SER A 165 9.25 17.13 -17.23
CA SER A 165 10.47 16.70 -17.91
C SER A 165 11.69 16.76 -16.98
N VAL A 166 11.88 17.86 -16.27
CA VAL A 166 13.02 18.04 -15.35
C VAL A 166 12.96 17.06 -14.19
N ARG A 167 11.77 16.82 -13.59
CA ARG A 167 11.58 15.79 -12.56
C ARG A 167 11.93 14.40 -13.09
N SER A 168 11.51 14.06 -14.32
CA SER A 168 11.89 12.80 -14.95
C SER A 168 13.40 12.66 -15.11
N ASP A 169 14.10 13.74 -15.43
CA ASP A 169 15.55 13.73 -15.58
C ASP A 169 16.28 13.66 -14.22
N ILE A 170 15.75 14.32 -13.18
CA ILE A 170 16.17 14.14 -11.79
C ILE A 170 16.03 12.67 -11.38
N ASP A 171 14.86 12.06 -11.62
CA ASP A 171 14.60 10.68 -11.26
C ASP A 171 15.54 9.71 -11.98
N LYS A 172 15.80 9.92 -13.28
CA LYS A 172 16.78 9.13 -14.05
C LYS A 172 18.20 9.31 -13.51
N LEU A 173 18.61 10.53 -13.21
CA LEU A 173 19.94 10.84 -12.69
C LEU A 173 20.16 10.14 -11.34
N VAL A 174 19.20 10.26 -10.43
CA VAL A 174 19.25 9.64 -9.10
C VAL A 174 19.21 8.12 -9.20
N SER A 175 18.24 7.56 -9.93
CA SER A 175 18.01 6.10 -9.96
C SER A 175 19.01 5.30 -10.79
N LYS A 176 19.47 5.86 -11.93
CA LYS A 176 20.32 5.13 -12.90
C LYS A 176 21.79 5.46 -12.81
N GLN A 177 22.16 6.63 -12.27
CA GLN A 177 23.55 7.09 -12.26
C GLN A 177 24.07 7.19 -10.83
N ILE A 178 23.53 8.10 -10.02
CA ILE A 178 23.98 8.32 -8.63
C ILE A 178 23.88 7.03 -7.82
N ARG A 179 22.71 6.38 -7.79
CA ARG A 179 22.51 5.14 -7.02
C ARG A 179 23.43 3.99 -7.46
N VAL A 180 23.76 3.90 -8.74
CA VAL A 180 24.67 2.88 -9.27
C VAL A 180 26.10 3.17 -8.82
N LEU A 181 26.55 4.42 -8.93
CA LEU A 181 27.87 4.85 -8.45
C LEU A 181 28.01 4.71 -6.93
N SER A 182 27.00 5.09 -6.15
CA SER A 182 26.98 4.88 -4.69
C SER A 182 27.07 3.40 -4.32
N ALA A 183 26.39 2.52 -5.08
CA ALA A 183 26.50 1.08 -4.86
C ALA A 183 27.90 0.53 -5.22
N GLN A 184 28.57 1.08 -6.24
CA GLN A 184 29.95 0.74 -6.57
C GLN A 184 30.93 1.21 -5.49
N ALA A 185 30.75 2.44 -4.98
CA ALA A 185 31.53 2.97 -3.87
C ALA A 185 31.39 2.08 -2.63
N GLU A 186 30.16 1.70 -2.28
CA GLU A 186 29.92 0.84 -1.12
C GLU A 186 30.53 -0.55 -1.33
N LYS A 187 30.41 -1.13 -2.53
CA LYS A 187 31.05 -2.42 -2.84
C LYS A 187 32.57 -2.36 -2.67
N LEU A 188 33.20 -1.28 -3.14
CA LEU A 188 34.65 -1.08 -3.02
C LEU A 188 35.07 -0.94 -1.54
N ARG A 189 34.29 -0.18 -0.75
CA ARG A 189 34.48 -0.05 0.70
C ARG A 189 34.35 -1.40 1.43
N LEU A 190 33.37 -2.21 1.05
CA LEU A 190 33.18 -3.54 1.62
C LEU A 190 34.31 -4.51 1.24
N GLU A 191 34.86 -4.42 0.02
CA GLU A 191 36.02 -5.23 -0.37
C GLU A 191 37.25 -4.87 0.47
N GLN A 192 37.49 -3.57 0.71
CA GLN A 192 38.57 -3.12 1.60
C GLN A 192 38.38 -3.71 3.01
N ARG A 193 37.18 -3.58 3.58
CA ARG A 193 36.87 -4.09 4.92
C ARG A 193 37.05 -5.60 5.01
N LYS A 194 36.62 -6.34 3.99
CA LYS A 194 36.80 -7.80 3.91
C LYS A 194 38.26 -8.22 3.90
N ARG A 195 39.11 -7.52 3.14
CA ARG A 195 40.55 -7.79 3.10
C ARG A 195 41.24 -7.47 4.42
N GLU A 196 40.81 -6.38 5.08
CA GLU A 196 41.26 -6.00 6.41
C GLU A 196 40.96 -7.11 7.43
N LEU A 197 39.72 -7.61 7.47
CA LEU A 197 39.31 -8.71 8.36
C LEU A 197 40.10 -10.00 8.09
N ASN A 198 40.37 -10.30 6.83
CA ASN A 198 41.12 -11.49 6.42
C ASN A 198 42.64 -11.33 6.53
N GLY A 199 43.17 -10.16 6.91
CA GLY A 199 44.60 -9.88 6.95
C GLY A 199 45.29 -9.94 5.58
N THR A 200 44.55 -9.70 4.49
CA THR A 200 45.02 -9.79 3.09
C THR A 200 45.15 -8.42 2.41
N LEU A 201 45.23 -7.35 3.22
CA LEU A 201 45.35 -5.98 2.72
C LEU A 201 46.79 -5.70 2.27
N ASP A 202 46.99 -5.49 0.97
CA ASP A 202 48.28 -5.20 0.35
C ASP A 202 48.34 -3.78 -0.24
N GLN A 203 49.56 -3.26 -0.38
CA GLN A 203 49.78 -1.90 -0.86
C GLN A 203 49.29 -1.70 -2.31
N ALA A 204 49.39 -2.74 -3.14
CA ALA A 204 48.89 -2.70 -4.51
C ALA A 204 47.35 -2.60 -4.58
N PHE A 205 46.63 -3.24 -3.65
CA PHE A 205 45.18 -3.02 -3.52
C PHE A 205 44.88 -1.61 -3.03
N MET A 206 45.57 -1.11 -2.01
CA MET A 206 45.32 0.25 -1.49
C MET A 206 45.52 1.33 -2.56
N THR A 207 46.59 1.25 -3.37
CA THR A 207 46.77 2.20 -4.49
C THR A 207 45.63 2.11 -5.51
N ARG A 208 45.14 0.90 -5.81
CA ARG A 208 43.99 0.72 -6.71
C ARG A 208 42.71 1.27 -6.08
N PHE A 209 42.46 0.98 -4.81
CA PHE A 209 41.33 1.47 -4.03
C PHE A 209 41.30 2.99 -4.05
N ASP A 210 42.42 3.65 -3.73
CA ASP A 210 42.52 5.11 -3.70
C ASP A 210 42.23 5.69 -5.09
N SER A 211 42.79 5.10 -6.15
CA SER A 211 42.52 5.56 -7.53
C SER A 211 41.06 5.40 -7.94
N GLN A 212 40.42 4.27 -7.61
CA GLN A 212 39.02 4.01 -7.95
C GLN A 212 38.06 4.85 -7.11
N SER A 213 38.35 4.99 -5.82
CA SER A 213 37.57 5.83 -4.91
C SER A 213 37.61 7.28 -5.37
N ALA A 214 38.78 7.80 -5.77
CA ALA A 214 38.90 9.16 -6.29
C ALA A 214 38.05 9.38 -7.55
N ILE A 215 38.09 8.44 -8.51
CA ILE A 215 37.29 8.50 -9.75
C ILE A 215 35.78 8.50 -9.42
N ILE A 216 35.34 7.59 -8.54
CA ILE A 216 33.91 7.49 -8.18
C ILE A 216 33.47 8.75 -7.43
N SER A 217 34.28 9.27 -6.51
CA SER A 217 33.98 10.50 -5.78
C SER A 217 33.85 11.70 -6.73
N GLU A 218 34.76 11.85 -7.69
CA GLU A 218 34.71 12.92 -8.70
C GLU A 218 33.42 12.84 -9.53
N GLN A 219 33.06 11.64 -10.00
CA GLN A 219 31.81 11.41 -10.75
C GLN A 219 30.57 11.70 -9.91
N LEU A 220 30.55 11.32 -8.63
CA LEU A 220 29.43 11.62 -7.74
C LEU A 220 29.28 13.13 -7.54
N THR A 221 30.39 13.86 -7.33
CA THR A 221 30.36 15.32 -7.20
C THR A 221 29.83 16.01 -8.46
N GLU A 222 30.24 15.56 -9.66
CA GLU A 222 29.70 16.07 -10.93
C GLU A 222 28.18 15.83 -11.04
N MET A 223 27.73 14.62 -10.68
CA MET A 223 26.31 14.24 -10.71
C MET A 223 25.47 15.02 -9.71
N GLU A 224 26.00 15.26 -8.51
CA GLU A 224 25.37 16.08 -7.46
C GLU A 224 25.24 17.54 -7.91
N SER A 225 26.29 18.11 -8.53
CA SER A 225 26.21 19.46 -9.12
C SER A 225 25.11 19.54 -10.18
N ARG A 226 25.02 18.55 -11.07
CA ARG A 226 23.97 18.49 -12.10
C ARG A 226 22.57 18.35 -11.48
N LEU A 227 22.43 17.58 -10.41
CA LEU A 227 21.18 17.42 -9.68
C LEU A 227 20.72 18.76 -9.08
N ASP A 228 21.66 19.51 -8.49
CA ASP A 228 21.39 20.82 -7.92
C ASP A 228 20.99 21.83 -9.00
N ASP A 229 21.64 21.82 -10.16
CA ASP A 229 21.27 22.68 -11.29
C ASP A 229 19.85 22.39 -11.80
N LEU A 230 19.47 21.12 -11.94
CA LEU A 230 18.11 20.73 -12.32
C LEU A 230 17.07 21.19 -11.29
N ARG A 231 17.39 21.10 -9.99
CA ARG A 231 16.50 21.57 -8.92
C ARG A 231 16.35 23.09 -8.95
N ARG A 232 17.43 23.83 -9.18
CA ARG A 232 17.41 25.30 -9.30
C ARG A 232 16.53 25.77 -10.46
N GLN A 233 16.56 25.08 -11.59
CA GLN A 233 15.69 25.39 -12.74
C GLN A 233 14.19 25.33 -12.40
N LEU A 234 13.79 24.47 -11.44
CA LEU A 234 12.42 24.38 -10.96
C LEU A 234 12.07 25.46 -9.93
N GLU A 235 13.05 26.00 -9.22
CA GLU A 235 12.87 27.01 -8.18
C GLU A 235 12.74 28.43 -8.73
N GLN A 236 13.35 28.70 -9.88
CA GLN A 236 13.46 30.05 -10.44
C GLN A 236 12.20 30.55 -11.17
N GLN A 237 11.24 29.68 -11.42
CA GLN A 237 10.00 30.02 -12.12
C GLN A 237 8.79 29.34 -11.47
N GLY A 238 7.61 29.90 -11.69
CA GLY A 238 6.38 29.34 -11.11
C GLY A 238 5.20 30.30 -11.11
N LEU A 239 4.25 30.02 -10.23
CA LEU A 239 2.95 30.68 -10.17
C LEU A 239 2.92 31.77 -9.10
N LEU A 240 2.28 32.89 -9.44
CA LEU A 240 1.79 33.87 -8.49
C LEU A 240 0.32 33.63 -8.26
N ILE A 241 -0.05 33.30 -7.04
CA ILE A 241 -1.41 32.91 -6.69
C ILE A 241 -1.89 33.76 -5.51
N GLN A 242 -3.11 34.28 -5.60
CA GLN A 242 -3.74 35.04 -4.53
C GLN A 242 -4.58 34.11 -3.66
N ASP A 243 -4.43 34.20 -2.34
CA ASP A 243 -5.20 33.42 -1.39
C ASP A 243 -6.58 34.05 -1.06
N MET A 244 -7.28 33.54 -0.05
CA MET A 244 -8.63 34.03 0.30
C MET A 244 -8.64 35.37 1.06
N TYR A 245 -7.51 35.76 1.64
CA TYR A 245 -7.35 37.06 2.31
C TYR A 245 -6.82 38.14 1.37
N GLY A 246 -6.42 37.75 0.16
CA GLY A 246 -5.96 38.64 -0.88
C GLY A 246 -4.43 38.73 -0.96
N ASP A 247 -3.70 37.96 -0.17
CA ASP A 247 -2.25 37.93 -0.18
C ASP A 247 -1.74 37.11 -1.37
N VAL A 248 -0.67 37.59 -2.02
CA VAL A 248 -0.09 36.95 -3.21
C VAL A 248 1.14 36.13 -2.82
N HIS A 249 1.08 34.83 -3.13
CA HIS A 249 2.11 33.86 -2.81
C HIS A 249 2.83 33.35 -4.06
N LYS A 250 4.13 33.09 -3.93
CA LYS A 250 4.94 32.45 -4.97
C LYS A 250 4.94 30.94 -4.76
N ILE A 251 4.47 30.18 -5.77
CA ILE A 251 4.54 28.72 -5.80
C ILE A 251 5.52 28.34 -6.93
N PRO A 252 6.78 27.98 -6.61
CA PRO A 252 7.74 27.53 -7.61
C PRO A 252 7.34 26.19 -8.23
N LEU A 253 7.84 25.92 -9.43
CA LEU A 253 7.60 24.66 -10.13
C LEU A 253 8.17 23.44 -9.38
N ASN A 254 9.13 23.61 -8.48
CA ASN A 254 9.59 22.50 -7.64
C ASN A 254 8.46 21.95 -6.75
N TYR A 255 7.47 22.78 -6.40
CA TYR A 255 6.32 22.39 -5.58
C TYR A 255 5.04 22.17 -6.39
N ALA A 256 4.78 22.91 -7.47
CA ALA A 256 3.53 22.80 -8.24
C ALA A 256 3.49 21.54 -9.12
N LEU A 257 2.59 20.59 -8.82
CA LEU A 257 2.44 19.32 -9.54
C LEU A 257 1.36 19.36 -10.62
N ASP A 258 0.23 19.96 -10.32
CA ASP A 258 -0.92 20.04 -11.24
C ASP A 258 -1.78 21.25 -10.85
N ILE A 259 -2.60 21.72 -11.77
CA ILE A 259 -3.55 22.81 -11.52
C ILE A 259 -4.85 22.58 -12.27
N TRP A 260 -5.97 22.78 -11.60
CA TRP A 260 -7.29 22.70 -12.23
C TRP A 260 -8.28 23.70 -11.63
N TYR A 261 -9.37 23.94 -12.36
CA TYR A 261 -10.42 24.90 -12.01
C TYR A 261 -11.75 24.17 -11.79
N PRO A 262 -12.03 23.62 -10.58
CA PRO A 262 -13.16 22.71 -10.37
C PRO A 262 -14.54 23.25 -10.76
N ASN A 263 -14.72 24.58 -10.69
CA ASN A 263 -15.97 25.27 -10.99
C ASN A 263 -16.16 25.57 -12.48
N GLN A 264 -15.10 25.48 -13.28
CA GLN A 264 -15.13 25.73 -14.73
C GLN A 264 -15.12 24.44 -15.54
N MET A 265 -14.81 23.30 -14.91
CA MET A 265 -14.75 22.02 -15.59
C MET A 265 -16.13 21.47 -15.98
N SER A 266 -16.24 21.01 -17.22
CA SER A 266 -17.38 20.21 -17.69
C SER A 266 -17.41 18.83 -17.03
N LEU A 267 -18.54 18.13 -17.07
CA LEU A 267 -18.63 16.77 -16.52
C LEU A 267 -17.63 15.80 -17.18
N GLY A 268 -17.36 15.95 -18.49
CA GLY A 268 -16.37 15.13 -19.20
C GLY A 268 -14.95 15.38 -18.71
N GLU A 269 -14.56 16.64 -18.53
CA GLU A 269 -13.25 17.02 -17.98
C GLU A 269 -13.09 16.51 -16.54
N LYS A 270 -14.15 16.54 -15.73
CA LYS A 270 -14.12 15.98 -14.37
C LYS A 270 -13.87 14.48 -14.36
N LEU A 271 -14.48 13.74 -15.28
CA LEU A 271 -14.25 12.30 -15.43
C LEU A 271 -12.82 11.98 -15.86
N ILE A 272 -12.26 12.75 -16.81
CA ILE A 272 -10.87 12.60 -17.24
C ILE A 272 -9.90 12.90 -16.10
N HIS A 273 -10.12 13.99 -15.36
CA HIS A 273 -9.31 14.35 -14.20
C HIS A 273 -9.40 13.28 -13.10
N TRP A 274 -10.59 12.77 -12.80
CA TRP A 274 -10.80 11.68 -11.86
C TRP A 274 -9.99 10.43 -12.25
N GLY A 275 -10.00 10.06 -13.54
CA GLY A 275 -9.19 8.95 -14.07
C GLY A 275 -7.67 9.22 -13.95
N LYS A 276 -7.22 10.44 -14.29
CA LYS A 276 -5.81 10.86 -14.15
C LYS A 276 -5.35 10.77 -12.70
N GLN A 277 -6.14 11.27 -11.75
CA GLN A 277 -5.82 11.22 -10.32
C GLN A 277 -5.86 9.79 -9.76
N GLY A 278 -6.81 8.96 -10.20
CA GLY A 278 -6.82 7.54 -9.87
C GLY A 278 -5.55 6.81 -10.38
N TRP A 279 -5.09 7.12 -11.60
CA TRP A 279 -3.85 6.57 -12.13
C TRP A 279 -2.62 7.08 -11.37
N LYS A 280 -2.54 8.38 -11.05
CA LYS A 280 -1.49 8.96 -10.21
C LYS A 280 -1.41 8.24 -8.86
N PHE A 281 -2.56 8.03 -8.22
CA PHE A 281 -2.64 7.28 -6.96
C PHE A 281 -2.08 5.86 -7.07
N LEU A 282 -2.35 5.14 -8.16
CA LEU A 282 -1.86 3.78 -8.34
C LEU A 282 -0.39 3.68 -8.76
N SER A 283 0.15 4.69 -9.43
CA SER A 283 1.45 4.63 -10.10
C SER A 283 2.56 5.46 -9.45
N GLN A 284 2.21 6.48 -8.65
CA GLN A 284 3.18 7.34 -8.01
C GLN A 284 3.57 6.84 -6.62
N ASP A 285 4.69 7.38 -6.13
CA ASP A 285 5.17 7.20 -4.77
C ASP A 285 4.38 8.05 -3.77
N PRO A 286 4.33 7.63 -2.49
CA PRO A 286 3.71 8.40 -1.43
C PRO A 286 4.49 9.70 -1.14
N ARG A 287 3.76 10.72 -0.74
CA ARG A 287 4.26 12.04 -0.34
C ARG A 287 3.75 12.41 1.05
N GLU A 288 4.34 13.44 1.64
CA GLU A 288 3.92 13.99 2.94
C GLU A 288 3.67 12.90 3.99
N SER A 289 4.65 12.00 4.14
CA SER A 289 4.58 10.95 5.15
C SER A 289 3.33 10.04 5.01
N ASN A 290 2.99 9.66 3.77
CA ASN A 290 1.82 8.86 3.36
C ASN A 290 0.46 9.57 3.40
N SER A 291 0.41 10.87 3.71
CA SER A 291 -0.86 11.60 3.72
C SER A 291 -1.31 12.05 2.32
N GLU A 292 -0.42 12.04 1.33
CA GLU A 292 -0.67 12.47 -0.05
C GLU A 292 0.11 11.63 -1.06
N GLY A 293 -0.15 11.81 -2.36
CA GLY A 293 0.53 11.09 -3.43
C GLY A 293 -0.04 9.70 -3.72
N GLY A 294 0.80 8.81 -4.23
CA GLY A 294 0.39 7.46 -4.64
C GLY A 294 0.76 6.36 -3.64
N VAL A 295 0.28 5.15 -3.91
CA VAL A 295 0.45 3.95 -3.07
C VAL A 295 1.17 2.83 -3.80
N PHE A 296 1.84 3.14 -4.93
CA PHE A 296 2.49 2.14 -5.77
C PHE A 296 3.46 1.23 -5.00
N PRO A 297 4.40 1.76 -4.17
CA PRO A 297 5.31 0.90 -3.41
C PRO A 297 4.61 -0.02 -2.43
N ALA A 298 3.51 0.42 -1.82
CA ALA A 298 2.72 -0.37 -0.88
C ALA A 298 1.96 -1.49 -1.59
N MET A 299 1.36 -1.19 -2.75
CA MET A 299 0.68 -2.18 -3.60
C MET A 299 1.68 -3.22 -4.10
N PHE A 300 2.81 -2.78 -4.64
CA PHE A 300 3.87 -3.65 -5.13
C PHE A 300 4.42 -4.55 -4.01
N GLY A 301 4.73 -3.96 -2.85
CA GLY A 301 5.23 -4.70 -1.69
C GLY A 301 4.26 -5.74 -1.16
N THR A 302 2.95 -5.42 -1.08
CA THR A 302 1.91 -6.40 -0.71
C THR A 302 1.86 -7.57 -1.69
N VAL A 303 1.81 -7.30 -3.00
CA VAL A 303 1.75 -8.37 -4.01
C VAL A 303 3.01 -9.24 -3.99
N LEU A 304 4.19 -8.61 -4.00
CA LEU A 304 5.47 -9.32 -4.02
C LEU A 304 5.65 -10.19 -2.77
N MET A 305 5.31 -9.66 -1.58
CA MET A 305 5.36 -10.42 -0.33
C MET A 305 4.47 -11.66 -0.39
N VAL A 306 3.23 -11.50 -0.84
CA VAL A 306 2.27 -12.62 -0.94
C VAL A 306 2.74 -13.67 -1.95
N LEU A 307 3.35 -13.25 -3.06
CA LEU A 307 3.95 -14.17 -4.04
C LEU A 307 5.11 -14.97 -3.45
N ILE A 308 6.06 -14.32 -2.77
CA ILE A 308 7.19 -15.00 -2.14
C ILE A 308 6.70 -15.96 -1.05
N MET A 309 5.78 -15.51 -0.20
CA MET A 309 5.15 -16.34 0.82
C MET A 309 4.47 -17.58 0.19
N SER A 310 3.73 -17.39 -0.90
CA SER A 310 3.05 -18.47 -1.64
C SER A 310 4.01 -19.51 -2.18
N ILE A 311 5.13 -19.06 -2.77
CA ILE A 311 6.20 -19.91 -3.32
C ILE A 311 6.83 -20.76 -2.20
N ILE A 312 6.92 -20.24 -0.98
CA ILE A 312 7.51 -20.95 0.16
C ILE A 312 6.50 -21.87 0.83
N VAL A 313 5.30 -21.38 1.14
CA VAL A 313 4.30 -22.12 1.92
C VAL A 313 3.71 -23.28 1.13
N MET A 314 3.53 -23.14 -0.19
CA MET A 314 2.88 -24.17 -1.01
C MET A 314 3.70 -25.47 -1.03
N PRO A 315 4.99 -25.49 -1.40
CA PRO A 315 5.77 -26.73 -1.37
C PRO A 315 5.88 -27.32 0.04
N LEU A 316 6.15 -26.49 1.05
CA LEU A 316 6.31 -26.96 2.43
C LEU A 316 5.01 -27.58 2.98
N GLY A 317 3.87 -26.92 2.76
CA GLY A 317 2.57 -27.41 3.20
C GLY A 317 2.15 -28.68 2.48
N VAL A 318 2.38 -28.75 1.17
CA VAL A 318 2.05 -29.92 0.36
C VAL A 318 2.92 -31.12 0.75
N ILE A 319 4.23 -30.93 0.89
CA ILE A 319 5.15 -32.01 1.31
C ILE A 319 4.77 -32.51 2.71
N ALA A 320 4.49 -31.61 3.65
CA ALA A 320 4.06 -31.99 4.99
C ALA A 320 2.74 -32.80 4.96
N ALA A 321 1.76 -32.38 4.17
CA ALA A 321 0.50 -33.09 4.02
C ALA A 321 0.67 -34.47 3.36
N ILE A 322 1.46 -34.57 2.29
CA ILE A 322 1.79 -35.85 1.64
C ILE A 322 2.45 -36.80 2.64
N TYR A 323 3.42 -36.30 3.40
CA TYR A 323 4.10 -37.11 4.42
C TYR A 323 3.11 -37.60 5.47
N LEU A 324 2.30 -36.69 6.04
CA LEU A 324 1.34 -37.01 7.10
C LEU A 324 0.20 -37.94 6.64
N HIS A 325 -0.15 -37.91 5.36
CA HIS A 325 -1.25 -38.70 4.81
C HIS A 325 -0.79 -40.05 4.22
N GLU A 326 0.27 -40.05 3.40
CA GLU A 326 0.65 -41.23 2.61
C GLU A 326 1.78 -42.06 3.24
N TYR A 327 2.72 -41.41 3.95
CA TYR A 327 3.94 -42.08 4.45
C TYR A 327 3.94 -42.28 5.97
N ALA A 328 3.28 -41.38 6.71
CA ALA A 328 3.27 -41.36 8.15
C ALA A 328 2.46 -42.54 8.72
N LYS A 329 3.11 -43.36 9.55
CA LYS A 329 2.41 -44.38 10.35
C LYS A 329 1.64 -43.73 11.48
N ASN A 330 0.52 -44.33 11.90
CA ASN A 330 -0.23 -43.91 13.08
C ASN A 330 0.54 -44.22 14.37
N ASN A 331 1.41 -43.30 14.80
CA ASN A 331 2.22 -43.43 16.01
C ASN A 331 2.13 -42.15 16.86
N ALA A 332 2.72 -42.16 18.06
CA ALA A 332 2.66 -41.02 18.97
C ALA A 332 3.26 -39.74 18.36
N PHE A 333 4.35 -39.87 17.59
CA PHE A 333 5.03 -38.76 16.94
C PHE A 333 4.16 -38.07 15.88
N THR A 334 3.52 -38.84 15.00
CA THR A 334 2.64 -38.29 13.95
C THR A 334 1.38 -37.67 14.54
N ARG A 335 0.86 -38.22 15.65
CA ARG A 335 -0.22 -37.60 16.43
C ARG A 335 0.20 -36.25 17.02
N ILE A 336 1.40 -36.14 17.58
CA ILE A 336 1.94 -34.87 18.10
C ILE A 336 2.05 -33.83 17.00
N ILE A 337 2.60 -34.18 15.83
CA ILE A 337 2.70 -33.25 14.70
C ILE A 337 1.31 -32.74 14.29
N ARG A 338 0.33 -33.64 14.17
CA ARG A 338 -1.04 -33.28 13.79
C ARG A 338 -1.66 -32.30 14.80
N VAL A 339 -1.47 -32.55 16.09
CA VAL A 339 -1.91 -31.64 17.16
C VAL A 339 -1.18 -30.30 17.07
N ALA A 340 0.12 -30.29 16.80
CA ALA A 340 0.90 -29.06 16.64
C ALA A 340 0.39 -28.22 15.45
N VAL A 341 0.12 -28.84 14.30
CA VAL A 341 -0.44 -28.15 13.12
C VAL A 341 -1.79 -27.51 13.44
N ILE A 342 -2.69 -28.23 14.12
CA ILE A 342 -3.99 -27.69 14.53
C ILE A 342 -3.82 -26.53 15.52
N ASN A 343 -2.93 -26.67 16.50
CA ASN A 343 -2.67 -25.64 17.49
C ASN A 343 -2.03 -24.38 16.89
N LEU A 344 -1.18 -24.51 15.86
CA LEU A 344 -0.61 -23.37 15.14
C LEU A 344 -1.69 -22.47 14.53
N ALA A 345 -2.80 -23.05 14.06
CA ALA A 345 -3.91 -22.25 13.53
C ALA A 345 -4.57 -21.35 14.58
N GLY A 346 -4.48 -21.70 15.87
CA GLY A 346 -5.06 -20.96 17.00
C GLY A 346 -4.14 -19.90 17.62
N VAL A 347 -2.89 -19.79 17.19
CA VAL A 347 -1.93 -18.82 17.73
C VAL A 347 -2.23 -17.41 17.19
N PRO A 348 -2.30 -16.36 18.03
CA PRO A 348 -2.50 -14.98 17.59
C PRO A 348 -1.38 -14.50 16.64
N SER A 349 -1.74 -13.74 15.61
CA SER A 349 -0.77 -13.35 14.55
C SER A 349 0.42 -12.53 15.05
N ILE A 350 0.25 -11.72 16.10
CA ILE A 350 1.35 -10.95 16.71
C ILE A 350 2.46 -11.85 17.29
N VAL A 351 2.12 -13.04 17.80
CA VAL A 351 3.09 -14.00 18.35
C VAL A 351 4.02 -14.50 17.25
N TYR A 352 3.48 -14.73 16.05
CA TYR A 352 4.31 -15.05 14.88
C TYR A 352 5.24 -13.91 14.48
N GLY A 353 4.82 -12.65 14.64
CA GLY A 353 5.68 -11.48 14.42
C GLY A 353 6.87 -11.45 15.37
N VAL A 354 6.63 -11.62 16.67
CA VAL A 354 7.69 -11.67 17.69
C VAL A 354 8.61 -12.88 17.46
N PHE A 355 8.04 -14.05 17.15
CA PHE A 355 8.80 -15.23 16.77
C PHE A 355 9.68 -14.96 15.54
N GLY A 356 9.12 -14.35 14.49
CA GLY A 356 9.85 -14.00 13.28
C GLY A 356 11.00 -13.05 13.55
N LEU A 357 10.77 -12.03 14.38
CA LEU A 357 11.83 -11.09 14.76
C LEU A 357 12.95 -11.80 15.54
N GLY A 358 12.62 -12.59 16.56
CA GLY A 358 13.62 -13.27 17.37
C GLY A 358 14.37 -14.37 16.62
N PHE A 359 13.63 -15.25 15.93
CA PHE A 359 14.20 -16.41 15.28
C PHE A 359 14.72 -16.12 13.88
N PHE A 360 13.90 -15.55 13.00
CA PHE A 360 14.30 -15.32 11.61
C PHE A 360 15.27 -14.14 11.48
N VAL A 361 14.95 -12.99 12.07
CA VAL A 361 15.80 -11.79 11.92
C VAL A 361 17.06 -11.91 12.77
N TYR A 362 16.93 -11.97 14.10
CA TYR A 362 18.09 -11.89 14.98
C TYR A 362 18.93 -13.18 15.01
N THR A 363 18.29 -14.34 15.11
CA THR A 363 19.03 -15.61 15.21
C THR A 363 19.56 -16.05 13.86
N LEU A 364 18.69 -16.31 12.88
CA LEU A 364 19.10 -16.82 11.57
C LEU A 364 19.78 -15.73 10.73
N GLY A 365 19.16 -14.55 10.58
CA GLY A 365 19.73 -13.44 9.82
C GLY A 365 21.05 -12.95 10.40
N GLY A 366 21.13 -12.79 11.72
CA GLY A 366 22.38 -12.44 12.40
C GLY A 366 23.48 -13.49 12.22
N SER A 367 23.14 -14.79 12.26
CA SER A 367 24.11 -15.87 12.01
C SER A 367 24.58 -15.89 10.55
N ILE A 368 23.68 -15.65 9.59
CA ILE A 368 24.02 -15.54 8.17
C ILE A 368 25.00 -14.38 7.95
N ASP A 369 24.74 -13.23 8.57
CA ASP A 369 25.62 -12.07 8.44
C ASP A 369 26.98 -12.31 9.08
N ALA A 370 27.04 -12.94 10.25
CA ALA A 370 28.30 -13.29 10.90
C ALA A 370 29.15 -14.28 10.06
N LEU A 371 28.50 -15.16 9.29
CA LEU A 371 29.19 -16.18 8.48
C LEU A 371 29.56 -15.72 7.08
N PHE A 372 28.72 -14.90 6.44
CA PHE A 372 28.83 -14.59 5.01
C PHE A 372 28.94 -13.09 4.68
N TYR A 373 28.65 -12.20 5.64
CA TYR A 373 28.61 -10.74 5.43
C TYR A 373 29.28 -9.98 6.58
N GLU A 374 30.34 -10.54 7.18
CA GLU A 374 31.03 -9.95 8.32
C GLU A 374 31.54 -8.53 7.99
N GLU A 375 31.94 -8.29 6.74
CA GLU A 375 32.39 -7.00 6.23
C GLU A 375 31.32 -5.88 6.31
N ARG A 376 30.04 -6.23 6.47
CA ARG A 376 28.93 -5.26 6.57
C ARG A 376 28.58 -4.88 8.01
N LEU A 377 29.07 -5.61 9.01
CA LEU A 377 28.79 -5.32 10.41
C LEU A 377 29.42 -3.99 10.83
N PRO A 378 28.72 -3.17 11.65
CA PRO A 378 27.53 -3.47 12.45
C PRO A 378 26.18 -3.22 11.75
N ALA A 379 26.15 -2.96 10.44
CA ALA A 379 24.92 -2.78 9.65
C ALA A 379 24.54 -4.11 8.95
N PRO A 380 23.79 -5.01 9.61
CA PRO A 380 23.48 -6.34 9.07
C PRO A 380 22.70 -6.28 7.75
N THR A 381 22.92 -7.28 6.89
CA THR A 381 22.15 -7.47 5.65
C THR A 381 20.89 -8.27 5.93
N PHE A 382 21.03 -9.43 6.55
CA PHE A 382 19.92 -10.33 6.88
C PHE A 382 19.50 -10.24 8.35
N GLY A 383 20.37 -9.79 9.26
CA GLY A 383 20.08 -9.52 10.67
C GLY A 383 19.19 -8.29 10.92
N THR A 384 18.43 -7.85 9.92
CA THR A 384 17.51 -6.71 9.97
C THR A 384 16.15 -7.11 9.39
N PRO A 385 15.04 -6.49 9.85
CA PRO A 385 13.72 -6.73 9.28
C PRO A 385 13.70 -6.49 7.76
N GLY A 386 13.01 -7.36 7.00
CA GLY A 386 12.99 -7.34 5.55
C GLY A 386 11.91 -8.22 4.92
N LEU A 387 11.79 -8.16 3.60
CA LEU A 387 10.79 -8.87 2.80
C LEU A 387 10.84 -10.39 2.98
N LEU A 388 12.05 -10.97 3.03
CA LEU A 388 12.26 -12.41 3.20
C LEU A 388 11.64 -12.93 4.50
N TRP A 389 12.00 -12.28 5.61
CA TRP A 389 11.55 -12.66 6.94
C TRP A 389 10.06 -12.47 7.11
N SER A 390 9.53 -11.41 6.52
CA SER A 390 8.09 -11.16 6.47
C SER A 390 7.34 -12.27 5.73
N ALA A 391 7.84 -12.68 4.57
CA ALA A 391 7.26 -13.78 3.80
C ALA A 391 7.37 -15.13 4.54
N LEU A 392 8.50 -15.41 5.20
CA LEU A 392 8.69 -16.63 5.98
C LEU A 392 7.79 -16.68 7.23
N THR A 393 7.67 -15.57 7.96
CA THR A 393 6.76 -15.47 9.10
C THR A 393 5.30 -15.72 8.69
N LEU A 394 4.86 -15.12 7.59
CA LEU A 394 3.51 -15.36 7.08
C LEU A 394 3.33 -16.75 6.49
N ALA A 395 4.38 -17.34 5.91
CA ALA A 395 4.36 -18.73 5.46
C ALA A 395 4.11 -19.67 6.65
N VAL A 396 4.79 -19.47 7.78
CA VAL A 396 4.55 -20.26 9.01
C VAL A 396 3.11 -20.06 9.52
N LEU A 397 2.63 -18.81 9.56
CA LEU A 397 1.27 -18.49 10.00
C LEU A 397 0.19 -19.16 9.13
N THR A 398 0.42 -19.27 7.83
CA THR A 398 -0.55 -19.81 6.86
C THR A 398 -0.34 -21.30 6.56
N LEU A 399 0.78 -21.88 6.97
CA LEU A 399 1.13 -23.28 6.74
C LEU A 399 0.04 -24.28 7.16
N PRO A 400 -0.61 -24.15 8.33
CA PRO A 400 -1.66 -25.10 8.75
C PRO A 400 -2.83 -25.18 7.76
N VAL A 401 -3.19 -24.04 7.15
CA VAL A 401 -4.30 -23.96 6.19
C VAL A 401 -3.99 -24.78 4.94
N VAL A 402 -2.75 -24.68 4.44
CA VAL A 402 -2.30 -25.43 3.25
C VAL A 402 -2.20 -26.93 3.55
N ILE A 403 -1.69 -27.30 4.73
CA ILE A 403 -1.56 -28.71 5.15
C ILE A 403 -2.95 -29.37 5.19
N VAL A 404 -3.90 -28.77 5.92
CA VAL A 404 -5.24 -29.33 6.11
C VAL A 404 -5.99 -29.44 4.78
N ALA A 405 -5.96 -28.38 3.95
CA ALA A 405 -6.62 -28.40 2.66
C ALA A 405 -6.03 -29.47 1.71
N THR A 406 -4.71 -29.66 1.74
CA THR A 406 -4.04 -30.69 0.94
C THR A 406 -4.41 -32.08 1.42
N GLU A 407 -4.40 -32.32 2.74
CA GLU A 407 -4.74 -33.61 3.34
C GLU A 407 -6.21 -34.01 3.06
N GLU A 408 -7.13 -33.06 3.16
CA GLU A 408 -8.53 -33.27 2.76
C GLU A 408 -8.66 -33.63 1.27
N GLY A 409 -7.82 -33.02 0.42
CA GLY A 409 -7.74 -33.36 -0.99
C GLY A 409 -7.28 -34.80 -1.23
N LEU A 410 -6.19 -35.20 -0.58
CA LEU A 410 -5.62 -36.54 -0.69
C LEU A 410 -6.60 -37.63 -0.20
N THR A 411 -7.33 -37.34 0.88
CA THR A 411 -8.30 -38.26 1.48
C THR A 411 -9.49 -38.56 0.57
N ARG A 412 -9.84 -37.64 -0.35
CA ARG A 412 -10.96 -37.83 -1.29
C ARG A 412 -10.64 -38.77 -2.45
N ILE A 413 -9.36 -39.08 -2.68
CA ILE A 413 -8.94 -39.95 -3.78
C ILE A 413 -9.22 -41.40 -3.39
N PRO A 414 -9.93 -42.19 -4.21
CA PRO A 414 -10.20 -43.60 -3.91
C PRO A 414 -8.93 -44.43 -3.76
N SER A 415 -8.94 -45.43 -2.87
CA SER A 415 -7.83 -46.38 -2.73
C SER A 415 -7.67 -47.29 -3.95
N SER A 416 -8.76 -47.56 -4.69
CA SER A 416 -8.74 -48.36 -5.92
C SER A 416 -7.76 -47.82 -6.96
N VAL A 417 -7.73 -46.50 -7.16
CA VAL A 417 -6.82 -45.82 -8.10
C VAL A 417 -5.36 -46.04 -7.71
N ARG A 418 -5.05 -45.99 -6.40
CA ARG A 418 -3.71 -46.25 -5.87
C ARG A 418 -3.30 -47.70 -6.10
N HIS A 419 -4.18 -48.64 -5.75
CA HIS A 419 -3.91 -50.06 -5.93
C HIS A 419 -3.80 -50.46 -7.40
N GLY A 420 -4.61 -49.87 -8.29
CA GLY A 420 -4.53 -50.07 -9.74
C GLY A 420 -3.18 -49.63 -10.31
N SER A 421 -2.69 -48.45 -9.92
CA SER A 421 -1.36 -47.97 -10.31
C SER A 421 -0.24 -48.91 -9.86
N LEU A 422 -0.27 -49.33 -8.59
CA LEU A 422 0.72 -50.27 -8.03
C LEU A 422 0.66 -51.64 -8.73
N ALA A 423 -0.54 -52.11 -9.09
CA ALA A 423 -0.73 -53.38 -9.81
C ALA A 423 -0.15 -53.35 -11.23
N LEU A 424 -0.06 -52.18 -11.86
CA LEU A 424 0.61 -51.97 -13.14
C LEU A 424 2.14 -51.87 -13.02
N GLY A 425 2.69 -52.11 -11.83
CA GLY A 425 4.12 -52.08 -11.56
C GLY A 425 4.68 -50.68 -11.27
N ALA A 426 3.82 -49.66 -11.11
CA ALA A 426 4.27 -48.34 -10.71
C ALA A 426 4.77 -48.34 -9.25
N THR A 427 5.81 -47.57 -8.96
CA THR A 427 6.26 -47.34 -7.59
C THR A 427 5.29 -46.45 -6.82
N GLN A 428 5.38 -46.44 -5.48
CA GLN A 428 4.60 -45.52 -4.64
C GLN A 428 4.87 -44.05 -5.00
N PHE A 429 6.12 -43.70 -5.31
CA PHE A 429 6.49 -42.35 -5.74
C PHE A 429 5.88 -42.00 -7.10
N GLU A 430 5.92 -42.92 -8.08
CA GLU A 430 5.28 -42.69 -9.39
C GLU A 430 3.76 -42.56 -9.27
N THR A 431 3.14 -43.39 -8.44
CA THR A 431 1.69 -43.31 -8.14
C THR A 431 1.34 -41.96 -7.52
N MET A 432 2.15 -41.51 -6.55
CA MET A 432 1.98 -40.20 -5.91
C MET A 432 2.12 -39.05 -6.92
N TRP A 433 3.20 -39.04 -7.69
CA TRP A 433 3.54 -37.93 -8.58
C TRP A 433 2.63 -37.84 -9.82
N ARG A 434 2.28 -38.98 -10.41
CA ARG A 434 1.55 -39.01 -11.69
C ARG A 434 0.03 -39.10 -11.54
N ILE A 435 -0.47 -39.55 -10.40
CA ILE A 435 -1.90 -39.81 -10.22
C ILE A 435 -2.45 -39.04 -9.02
N VAL A 436 -1.94 -39.31 -7.82
CA VAL A 436 -2.51 -38.76 -6.58
C VAL A 436 -2.37 -37.23 -6.53
N LEU A 437 -1.18 -36.68 -6.79
CA LEU A 437 -0.95 -35.23 -6.74
C LEU A 437 -1.76 -34.45 -7.80
N PRO A 438 -1.81 -34.87 -9.07
CA PRO A 438 -2.69 -34.27 -10.06
C PRO A 438 -4.16 -34.28 -9.65
N MET A 439 -4.67 -35.39 -9.10
CA MET A 439 -6.05 -35.48 -8.63
C MET A 439 -6.33 -34.61 -7.39
N ALA A 440 -5.34 -34.42 -6.52
CA ALA A 440 -5.45 -33.56 -5.34
C ALA A 440 -5.20 -32.07 -5.64
N SER A 441 -4.69 -31.72 -6.83
CA SER A 441 -4.29 -30.35 -7.17
C SER A 441 -5.38 -29.29 -6.99
N PRO A 442 -6.69 -29.56 -7.22
CA PRO A 442 -7.73 -28.56 -6.98
C PRO A 442 -7.88 -28.21 -5.49
N ALA A 443 -7.68 -29.19 -4.60
CA ALA A 443 -7.72 -28.98 -3.16
C ALA A 443 -6.47 -28.26 -2.66
N ILE A 444 -5.28 -28.61 -3.19
CA ILE A 444 -4.02 -27.92 -2.91
C ILE A 444 -4.12 -26.42 -3.27
N ILE A 445 -4.63 -26.10 -4.46
CA ILE A 445 -4.81 -24.70 -4.87
C ILE A 445 -5.86 -24.00 -4.00
N THR A 446 -6.88 -24.71 -3.53
CA THR A 446 -7.84 -24.13 -2.59
C THR A 446 -7.16 -23.76 -1.27
N GLY A 447 -6.25 -24.61 -0.76
CA GLY A 447 -5.38 -24.26 0.38
C GLY A 447 -4.53 -23.02 0.11
N LEU A 448 -3.95 -22.90 -1.09
CA LEU A 448 -3.18 -21.74 -1.50
C LEU A 448 -4.02 -20.46 -1.57
N ILE A 449 -5.23 -20.52 -2.14
CA ILE A 449 -6.16 -19.38 -2.21
C ILE A 449 -6.46 -18.86 -0.79
N LEU A 450 -6.75 -19.77 0.14
CA LEU A 450 -7.02 -19.40 1.53
C LEU A 450 -5.79 -18.81 2.24
N ALA A 451 -4.60 -19.35 1.97
CA ALA A 451 -3.33 -18.83 2.49
C ALA A 451 -3.04 -17.42 1.96
N VAL A 452 -3.19 -17.20 0.66
CA VAL A 452 -3.05 -15.89 0.00
C VAL A 452 -4.00 -14.86 0.58
N ALA A 453 -5.29 -15.21 0.70
CA ALA A 453 -6.31 -14.32 1.25
C ALA A 453 -5.99 -13.91 2.69
N ARG A 454 -5.50 -14.84 3.52
CA ARG A 454 -5.08 -14.56 4.89
C ARG A 454 -3.84 -13.68 4.93
N ALA A 455 -2.77 -14.08 4.25
CA ALA A 455 -1.48 -13.38 4.30
C ALA A 455 -1.56 -11.94 3.80
N ALA A 456 -2.32 -11.67 2.73
CA ALA A 456 -2.49 -10.33 2.20
C ALA A 456 -3.23 -9.38 3.16
N GLY A 457 -4.03 -9.93 4.08
CA GLY A 457 -4.77 -9.18 5.11
C GLY A 457 -4.04 -9.06 6.45
N GLU A 458 -2.94 -9.78 6.68
CA GLU A 458 -2.19 -9.72 7.95
C GLU A 458 -1.25 -8.52 7.98
N VAL A 459 -1.29 -7.76 9.08
CA VAL A 459 -0.47 -6.54 9.26
C VAL A 459 0.34 -6.59 10.54
N ALA A 460 -0.26 -7.07 11.64
CA ALA A 460 0.37 -7.10 12.96
C ALA A 460 1.75 -7.76 13.00
N PRO A 461 1.96 -8.98 12.45
CA PRO A 461 3.30 -9.57 12.44
C PRO A 461 4.28 -8.77 11.60
N LEU A 462 3.83 -8.25 10.45
CA LEU A 462 4.66 -7.55 9.47
C LEU A 462 5.30 -6.27 10.00
N MET A 463 4.62 -5.58 10.93
CA MET A 463 5.14 -4.38 11.60
C MET A 463 6.44 -4.64 12.36
N LEU A 464 6.70 -5.88 12.78
CA LEU A 464 7.92 -6.25 13.49
C LEU A 464 9.03 -6.75 12.55
N VAL A 465 8.65 -7.40 11.45
CA VAL A 465 9.60 -8.23 10.66
C VAL A 465 9.98 -7.66 9.29
N GLY A 466 9.42 -6.53 8.86
CA GLY A 466 9.95 -5.87 7.65
C GLY A 466 9.20 -4.67 7.09
N VAL A 467 7.95 -4.44 7.49
CA VAL A 467 7.16 -3.33 6.92
C VAL A 467 7.54 -2.00 7.53
N VAL A 468 7.65 -0.98 6.67
CA VAL A 468 7.97 0.39 7.07
C VAL A 468 6.98 1.39 6.51
N LYS A 469 6.96 2.57 7.13
CA LYS A 469 6.17 3.73 6.70
C LYS A 469 6.53 4.22 5.31
N LEU A 470 7.82 4.47 5.08
CA LEU A 470 8.34 4.91 3.79
C LEU A 470 9.58 4.07 3.48
N ALA A 471 9.54 3.35 2.35
CA ALA A 471 10.70 2.65 1.84
C ALA A 471 11.46 3.57 0.87
N SER A 472 12.77 3.72 1.06
CA SER A 472 13.65 4.51 0.17
C SER A 472 13.89 3.87 -1.20
N SER A 473 13.52 2.61 -1.35
CA SER A 473 13.70 1.82 -2.56
C SER A 473 12.72 0.66 -2.60
N LEU A 474 12.30 0.29 -3.80
CA LEU A 474 11.59 -0.97 -3.99
C LEU A 474 12.52 -2.16 -3.73
N PRO A 475 11.97 -3.32 -3.31
CA PRO A 475 12.70 -4.59 -3.25
C PRO A 475 13.10 -5.14 -4.63
N VAL A 476 12.78 -4.44 -5.71
CA VAL A 476 13.20 -4.78 -7.08
C VAL A 476 13.79 -3.54 -7.73
N ASP A 477 15.00 -3.67 -8.28
CA ASP A 477 15.66 -2.61 -9.04
C ASP A 477 16.58 -3.16 -10.14
N SER A 478 17.35 -2.28 -10.77
CA SER A 478 18.28 -2.59 -11.86
C SER A 478 19.63 -3.16 -11.40
N GLN A 479 19.85 -3.32 -10.10
CA GLN A 479 21.09 -3.81 -9.53
C GLN A 479 20.99 -5.30 -9.23
N PHE A 480 21.91 -6.11 -9.75
CA PHE A 480 21.99 -7.54 -9.44
C PHE A 480 22.02 -7.76 -7.90
N PRO A 481 21.23 -8.70 -7.33
CA PRO A 481 20.47 -9.78 -7.98
C PRO A 481 19.06 -9.40 -8.50
N PHE A 482 18.78 -8.11 -8.67
CA PHE A 482 17.53 -7.49 -9.12
C PHE A 482 16.38 -7.61 -8.13
N LEU A 483 16.27 -8.73 -7.41
CA LEU A 483 15.34 -8.96 -6.31
C LEU A 483 16.09 -8.96 -4.98
N HIS A 484 15.82 -7.96 -4.16
CA HIS A 484 16.47 -7.69 -2.88
C HIS A 484 15.57 -8.08 -1.73
N LEU A 485 15.65 -9.35 -1.34
CA LEU A 485 14.79 -9.95 -0.32
C LEU A 485 15.07 -9.43 1.10
N GLU A 486 16.26 -8.86 1.31
CA GLU A 486 16.70 -8.26 2.56
C GLU A 486 16.09 -6.88 2.81
N ARG A 487 15.57 -6.21 1.78
CA ARG A 487 15.06 -4.85 1.91
C ARG A 487 13.73 -4.80 2.65
N LYS A 488 13.54 -3.70 3.38
CA LYS A 488 12.25 -3.30 3.93
C LYS A 488 11.31 -2.89 2.80
N PHE A 489 10.01 -3.01 3.03
CA PHE A 489 9.00 -2.75 2.01
C PHE A 489 7.76 -2.09 2.64
N MET A 490 6.91 -1.51 1.78
CA MET A 490 5.62 -0.96 2.19
C MET A 490 4.51 -1.98 1.97
N HIS A 491 3.48 -1.95 2.81
CA HIS A 491 2.33 -2.86 2.70
C HIS A 491 1.03 -2.06 2.77
N LEU A 492 0.07 -2.33 1.87
CA LEU A 492 -1.20 -1.62 1.81
C LEU A 492 -1.96 -1.64 3.15
N GLY A 493 -2.00 -2.78 3.83
CA GLY A 493 -2.65 -2.89 5.15
C GLY A 493 -1.97 -2.03 6.23
N PHE A 494 -0.64 -1.88 6.17
CA PHE A 494 0.07 -0.97 7.07
C PHE A 494 -0.15 0.49 6.70
N HIS A 495 -0.21 0.81 5.39
CA HIS A 495 -0.56 2.14 4.91
C HIS A 495 -1.93 2.58 5.42
N VAL A 496 -2.95 1.71 5.36
CA VAL A 496 -4.29 1.99 5.94
C VAL A 496 -4.19 2.32 7.44
N TYR A 497 -3.39 1.57 8.19
CA TYR A 497 -3.18 1.80 9.62
C TYR A 497 -2.44 3.11 9.91
N ASP A 498 -1.32 3.36 9.23
CA ASP A 498 -0.50 4.56 9.39
C ASP A 498 -1.30 5.83 9.05
N VAL A 499 -1.96 5.85 7.89
CA VAL A 499 -2.77 6.99 7.45
C VAL A 499 -3.95 7.22 8.41
N GLY A 500 -4.61 6.15 8.84
CA GLY A 500 -5.81 6.22 9.69
C GLY A 500 -5.56 6.57 11.16
N PHE A 501 -4.38 6.27 11.70
CA PHE A 501 -4.11 6.41 13.14
C PHE A 501 -2.85 7.20 13.51
N GLN A 502 -1.90 7.39 12.60
CA GLN A 502 -0.62 8.07 12.89
C GLN A 502 -0.46 9.44 12.20
N THR A 503 -1.39 9.82 11.33
CA THR A 503 -1.36 11.13 10.65
C THR A 503 -1.88 12.24 11.57
N THR A 504 -1.20 13.38 11.57
CA THR A 504 -1.59 14.57 12.36
C THR A 504 -2.88 15.22 11.88
N ASN A 505 -3.23 15.06 10.61
CA ASN A 505 -4.44 15.59 9.99
C ASN A 505 -5.37 14.46 9.52
N ILE A 506 -6.08 13.87 10.49
CA ILE A 506 -6.98 12.74 10.26
C ILE A 506 -8.10 13.10 9.27
N GLU A 507 -8.60 14.34 9.29
CA GLU A 507 -9.72 14.75 8.43
C GLU A 507 -9.34 14.76 6.95
N SER A 508 -8.17 15.28 6.60
CA SER A 508 -7.64 15.22 5.22
C SER A 508 -7.34 13.78 4.76
N ALA A 509 -6.90 12.93 5.69
CA ALA A 509 -6.42 11.59 5.41
C ALA A 509 -7.53 10.53 5.31
N ARG A 510 -8.70 10.76 5.93
CA ARG A 510 -9.84 9.80 5.93
C ARG A 510 -10.25 9.31 4.53
N PRO A 511 -10.45 10.18 3.52
CA PRO A 511 -10.76 9.71 2.16
C PRO A 511 -9.68 8.78 1.58
N LEU A 512 -8.40 9.06 1.86
CA LEU A 512 -7.27 8.23 1.42
C LEU A 512 -7.28 6.85 2.10
N VAL A 513 -7.71 6.77 3.36
CA VAL A 513 -7.91 5.48 4.06
C VAL A 513 -8.95 4.62 3.33
N TYR A 514 -10.07 5.20 2.92
CA TYR A 514 -11.09 4.48 2.15
C TYR A 514 -10.57 4.05 0.78
N ALA A 515 -9.87 4.93 0.07
CA ALA A 515 -9.29 4.61 -1.25
C ALA A 515 -8.25 3.47 -1.15
N THR A 516 -7.36 3.53 -0.17
CA THR A 516 -6.35 2.48 0.09
C THR A 516 -7.01 1.17 0.52
N SER A 517 -8.03 1.23 1.38
CA SER A 517 -8.77 0.03 1.82
C SER A 517 -9.50 -0.64 0.65
N PHE A 518 -10.13 0.16 -0.23
CA PHE A 518 -10.75 -0.35 -1.44
C PHE A 518 -9.72 -1.02 -2.36
N LEU A 519 -8.56 -0.39 -2.54
CA LEU A 519 -7.46 -0.96 -3.31
C LEU A 519 -6.96 -2.27 -2.71
N LEU A 520 -6.74 -2.34 -1.40
CA LEU A 520 -6.32 -3.57 -0.71
C LEU A 520 -7.29 -4.72 -0.98
N VAL A 521 -8.59 -4.49 -0.82
CA VAL A 521 -9.60 -5.52 -1.11
C VAL A 521 -9.58 -5.89 -2.59
N THR A 522 -9.46 -4.92 -3.49
CA THR A 522 -9.40 -5.17 -4.93
C THR A 522 -8.17 -6.01 -5.31
N VAL A 523 -7.02 -5.73 -4.72
CA VAL A 523 -5.78 -6.51 -4.91
C VAL A 523 -5.97 -7.94 -4.38
N ILE A 524 -6.54 -8.12 -3.19
CA ILE A 524 -6.82 -9.45 -2.61
C ILE A 524 -7.76 -10.24 -3.52
N ILE A 525 -8.85 -9.61 -4.00
CA ILE A 525 -9.79 -10.22 -4.94
C ILE A 525 -9.07 -10.58 -6.24
N GLY A 526 -8.24 -9.69 -6.79
CA GLY A 526 -7.48 -9.95 -8.01
C GLY A 526 -6.53 -11.15 -7.90
N LEU A 527 -5.78 -11.24 -6.79
CA LEU A 527 -4.91 -12.37 -6.49
C LEU A 527 -5.70 -13.68 -6.36
N ASN A 528 -6.82 -13.65 -5.63
CA ASN A 528 -7.67 -14.82 -5.44
C ASN A 528 -8.35 -15.27 -6.74
N LEU A 529 -8.84 -14.34 -7.56
CA LEU A 529 -9.43 -14.66 -8.87
C LEU A 529 -8.41 -15.31 -9.80
N THR A 530 -7.17 -14.84 -9.78
CA THR A 530 -6.07 -15.45 -10.55
C THR A 530 -5.84 -16.89 -10.09
N ALA A 531 -5.75 -17.13 -8.79
CA ALA A 531 -5.59 -18.48 -8.24
C ALA A 531 -6.81 -19.39 -8.50
N ILE A 532 -8.04 -18.86 -8.45
CA ILE A 532 -9.26 -19.58 -8.82
C ILE A 532 -9.26 -19.97 -10.30
N SER A 533 -8.81 -19.08 -11.18
CA SER A 533 -8.69 -19.36 -12.62
C SER A 533 -7.73 -20.54 -12.87
N ILE A 534 -6.57 -20.52 -12.22
CA ILE A 534 -5.60 -21.64 -12.25
C ILE A 534 -6.24 -22.93 -11.75
N ARG A 535 -6.98 -22.88 -10.62
CA ARG A 535 -7.69 -24.03 -10.06
C ARG A 535 -8.71 -24.63 -11.05
N ASN A 536 -9.51 -23.79 -11.68
CA ASN A 536 -10.57 -24.24 -12.60
C ASN A 536 -9.96 -24.95 -13.82
N ASN A 537 -8.89 -24.40 -14.39
CA ASN A 537 -8.15 -25.02 -15.48
C ASN A 537 -7.61 -26.42 -15.08
N LEU A 538 -6.96 -26.54 -13.92
CA LEU A 538 -6.48 -27.84 -13.45
C LEU A 538 -7.62 -28.83 -13.18
N ARG A 539 -8.74 -28.36 -12.62
CA ARG A 539 -9.91 -29.21 -12.37
C ARG A 539 -10.48 -29.76 -13.67
N GLU A 540 -10.60 -28.95 -14.72
CA GLU A 540 -11.07 -29.41 -16.03
C GLU A 540 -10.10 -30.41 -16.65
N LYS A 541 -8.80 -30.13 -16.60
CA LYS A 541 -7.75 -30.99 -17.13
C LYS A 541 -7.72 -32.38 -16.49
N TYR A 542 -7.96 -32.48 -15.19
CA TYR A 542 -7.91 -33.75 -14.45
C TYR A 542 -9.29 -34.36 -14.17
N ARG A 543 -10.37 -33.78 -14.69
CA ARG A 543 -11.74 -34.32 -14.53
C ARG A 543 -11.85 -35.76 -15.05
N THR A 544 -11.10 -36.09 -16.09
CA THR A 544 -11.10 -37.41 -16.73
C THR A 544 -10.39 -38.50 -15.92
N LEU A 545 -9.52 -38.14 -14.96
CA LEU A 545 -8.79 -39.13 -14.16
C LEU A 545 -9.64 -39.77 -13.05
N GLY A 546 -10.80 -39.18 -12.71
CA GLY A 546 -11.64 -39.62 -11.59
C GLY A 546 -13.03 -40.14 -11.99
N GLN A 547 -13.28 -40.37 -13.28
CA GLN A 547 -14.60 -40.82 -13.77
C GLN A 547 -14.65 -42.28 -14.23
N ASP A 548 -13.53 -43.01 -14.18
CA ASP A 548 -13.45 -44.46 -14.40
C ASP A 548 -12.89 -45.14 -13.13
#